data_AF-A0A2V2N502-F1
#
_entry.id   AF-A0A2V2N502-F1
#
_cell.length_a   1.000
_cell.length_b   1.000
_cell.length_c   1.000
_cell.angle_alpha   90.00
_cell.angle_beta   90.00
_cell.angle_gamma   90.00
#
_symmetry.space_group_name_H-M   'P 1'
#
loop_
_entity.id
_entity.type
_entity.pdbx_description
1 polymer ?
#
loop_
_entity_poly.entity_id
_entity_poly.type
_entity_poly.pdbx_seq_one_letter_code
_entity_poly.pdbx_strand_id
1 'polypeptide(L)'
;MDKFVSLVKEMKSLPLEERDKLVEEKKKVCICPTCPSFNKCAIVEREKLFCLLGRSFMCISYEEGCNCPTCPISKEVGLEYKYFCTRGDEKGQRYEQSVWGSTLSE
;
A
#
# COMPACT_ATOMS: atom_id res chain seq x y z
N MET A 1 9.86 10.60 14.60
CA MET A 1 8.49 10.44 14.09
C MET A 1 8.49 9.25 13.14
N ASP A 2 7.48 8.39 13.21
CA ASP A 2 7.31 7.27 12.28
C ASP A 2 7.37 7.77 10.82
N LYS A 3 8.13 7.07 9.96
CA LYS A 3 8.40 7.52 8.58
C LYS A 3 7.13 7.56 7.72
N PHE A 4 6.25 6.57 7.90
CA PHE A 4 4.99 6.49 7.21
C PHE A 4 4.07 7.65 7.65
N VAL A 5 4.02 7.95 8.95
CA VAL A 5 3.26 9.11 9.48
C VAL A 5 3.78 10.42 8.91
N SER A 6 5.09 10.60 8.79
CA SER A 6 5.70 11.78 8.15
C SER A 6 5.27 11.91 6.69
N LEU A 7 5.33 10.81 5.92
CA LEU A 7 4.89 10.77 4.53
C LEU A 7 3.41 11.13 4.40
N VAL A 8 2.53 10.55 5.22
CA VAL A 8 1.09 10.83 5.16
C VAL A 8 0.80 12.29 5.51
N LYS A 9 1.53 12.89 6.46
CA LYS A 9 1.41 14.31 6.78
C LYS A 9 1.84 15.20 5.61
N GLU A 10 2.98 14.89 5.00
CA GLU A 10 3.46 15.59 3.81
C GLU A 10 2.43 15.50 2.67
N MET A 11 1.99 14.29 2.30
CA MET A 11 0.96 14.07 1.28
C MET A 11 -0.29 14.89 1.54
N LYS A 12 -0.77 14.95 2.80
CA LYS A 12 -1.94 15.75 3.18
C LYS A 12 -1.73 17.25 3.02
N SER A 13 -0.53 17.75 3.28
CA SER A 13 -0.19 19.17 3.14
C SER A 13 0.03 19.64 1.70
N LEU A 14 0.36 18.72 0.79
CA LEU A 14 0.59 19.05 -0.62
C LEU A 14 -0.73 19.38 -1.36
N PRO A 15 -0.71 20.35 -2.29
CA PRO A 15 -1.77 20.53 -3.29
C PRO A 15 -2.02 19.24 -4.10
N LEU A 16 -3.22 19.11 -4.68
CA LEU A 16 -3.62 17.90 -5.42
C LEU A 16 -2.62 17.53 -6.53
N GLU A 17 -2.19 18.51 -7.35
CA GLU A 17 -1.27 18.26 -8.46
C GLU A 17 0.11 17.75 -7.98
N GLU A 18 0.62 18.29 -6.87
CA GLU A 18 1.90 17.85 -6.29
C GLU A 18 1.78 16.48 -5.64
N ARG A 19 0.63 16.19 -5.01
CA ARG A 19 0.32 14.87 -4.47
C ARG A 19 0.27 13.83 -5.58
N ASP A 20 -0.35 14.14 -6.72
CA ASP A 20 -0.43 13.22 -7.86
C ASP A 20 0.96 12.95 -8.46
N LYS A 21 1.82 13.98 -8.59
CA LYS A 21 3.22 13.81 -9.00
C LYS A 21 3.97 12.87 -8.05
N LEU A 22 3.83 13.06 -6.74
CA LEU A 22 4.46 12.19 -5.75
C LEU A 22 3.96 10.74 -5.87
N VAL A 23 2.66 10.53 -6.07
CA VAL A 23 2.08 9.20 -6.31
C VAL A 23 2.67 8.56 -7.56
N GLU A 24 2.79 9.30 -8.67
CA GLU A 24 3.38 8.78 -9.91
C GLU A 24 4.87 8.44 -9.75
N GLU A 25 5.65 9.23 -9.01
CA GLU A 25 7.04 8.86 -8.69
C GLU A 25 7.12 7.57 -7.87
N LYS A 26 6.27 7.41 -6.85
CA LYS A 26 6.20 6.17 -6.06
C LYS A 26 5.74 4.98 -6.91
N LYS A 27 4.84 5.20 -7.86
CA LYS A 27 4.40 4.18 -8.83
C LYS A 27 5.54 3.68 -9.72
N LYS A 28 6.55 4.48 -10.04
CA LYS A 28 7.70 4.06 -10.88
C LYS A 28 8.60 3.04 -10.18
N VAL A 29 8.81 3.19 -8.87
CA VAL A 29 9.63 2.27 -8.06
C VAL A 29 8.83 1.09 -7.48
N CYS A 30 7.51 1.08 -7.68
CA CYS A 30 6.62 0.07 -7.16
C CYS A 30 6.77 -1.26 -7.92
N ILE A 31 7.03 -2.34 -7.17
CA ILE A 31 7.20 -3.69 -7.72
C ILE A 31 5.91 -4.53 -7.71
N CYS A 32 4.74 -3.94 -7.43
CA CYS A 32 3.46 -4.68 -7.46
C CYS A 32 3.26 -5.51 -8.75
N PRO A 33 3.64 -5.03 -9.96
CA PRO A 33 3.48 -5.82 -11.18
C PRO A 33 4.25 -7.16 -11.23
N THR A 34 5.24 -7.36 -10.36
CA THR A 34 6.00 -8.63 -10.27
C THR A 34 5.50 -9.55 -9.16
N CYS A 35 4.47 -9.13 -8.43
CA CYS A 35 3.90 -9.86 -7.31
C CYS A 35 3.02 -11.02 -7.81
N PRO A 36 3.07 -12.22 -7.18
CA PRO A 36 2.21 -13.34 -7.58
C PRO A 36 0.72 -12.99 -7.59
N SER A 37 0.25 -12.21 -6.61
CA SER A 37 -1.16 -11.79 -6.55
C SER A 37 -1.56 -10.73 -7.59
N PHE A 38 -0.62 -10.24 -8.42
CA PHE A 38 -0.90 -9.20 -9.41
C PHE A 38 -1.37 -9.79 -10.73
N ASN A 39 -2.66 -9.64 -11.02
CA ASN A 39 -3.28 -10.27 -12.18
C ASN A 39 -3.38 -9.35 -13.40
N LYS A 40 -3.85 -9.92 -14.52
CA LYS A 40 -4.01 -9.20 -15.80
C LYS A 40 -4.94 -7.99 -15.70
N CYS A 41 -5.98 -8.05 -14.88
CA CYS A 41 -6.88 -6.91 -14.65
C CYS A 41 -6.10 -5.72 -14.07
N ALA A 42 -5.31 -5.95 -13.02
CA ALA A 42 -4.51 -4.90 -12.39
C ALA A 42 -3.44 -4.32 -13.33
N ILE A 43 -2.94 -5.10 -14.30
CA ILE A 43 -2.06 -4.61 -15.37
C ILE A 43 -2.80 -3.63 -16.29
N VAL A 44 -3.99 -4.01 -16.78
CA VAL A 44 -4.80 -3.21 -17.71
C VAL A 44 -5.25 -1.91 -17.07
N GLU A 45 -5.81 -1.99 -15.86
CA GLU A 45 -6.28 -0.84 -15.09
C GLU A 45 -5.15 -0.05 -14.42
N ARG A 46 -3.90 -0.56 -14.51
CA ARG A 46 -2.71 0.02 -13.87
C ARG A 46 -2.88 0.25 -12.37
N GLU A 47 -3.70 -0.57 -11.72
CA GLU A 47 -3.89 -0.57 -10.27
C GLU A 47 -2.59 -1.03 -9.60
N LYS A 48 -1.89 -0.14 -8.91
CA LYS A 48 -0.68 -0.47 -8.14
C LYS A 48 -0.49 0.53 -7.01
N LEU A 49 0.58 0.36 -6.22
CA LEU A 49 0.88 1.20 -5.06
C LEU A 49 -0.20 1.09 -3.96
N PHE A 50 -0.73 -0.12 -3.77
CA PHE A 50 -1.82 -0.38 -2.82
C PHE A 50 -1.49 0.00 -1.38
N CYS A 51 -0.20 -0.05 -0.99
CA CYS A 51 0.25 0.34 0.35
C CYS A 51 -0.03 1.80 0.71
N LEU A 52 -0.18 2.69 -0.28
CA LEU A 52 -0.47 4.11 -0.07
C LEU A 52 -1.85 4.53 -0.59
N LEU A 53 -2.34 3.88 -1.66
CA LEU A 53 -3.59 4.28 -2.33
C LEU A 53 -4.82 3.54 -1.81
N GLY A 54 -4.65 2.39 -1.16
CA GLY A 54 -5.76 1.52 -0.76
C GLY A 54 -5.68 0.14 -1.39
N ARG A 55 -6.65 -0.72 -1.06
CA ARG A 55 -6.78 -2.04 -1.69
C ARG A 55 -7.23 -1.95 -3.14
N SER A 56 -7.05 -3.04 -3.87
CA SER A 56 -7.63 -3.21 -5.20
C SER A 56 -9.15 -3.06 -5.10
N PHE A 57 -9.71 -2.28 -6.01
CA PHE A 57 -11.15 -2.04 -6.00
C PHE A 57 -11.90 -3.18 -6.68
N MET A 58 -11.37 -3.69 -7.78
CA MET A 58 -12.06 -4.69 -8.61
C MET A 58 -11.20 -5.88 -8.99
N CYS A 59 -9.90 -5.68 -9.18
CA CYS A 59 -9.06 -6.69 -9.84
C CYS A 59 -8.61 -7.83 -8.92
N ILE A 60 -8.11 -7.52 -7.72
CA ILE A 60 -7.44 -8.50 -6.84
C ILE A 60 -8.31 -8.75 -5.62
N SER A 61 -8.94 -9.93 -5.56
CA SER A 61 -9.82 -10.35 -4.45
C SER A 61 -9.21 -11.44 -3.56
N TYR A 62 -8.11 -12.07 -3.97
CA TYR A 62 -7.41 -13.10 -3.20
C TYR A 62 -5.89 -12.99 -3.35
N GLU A 63 -5.16 -13.69 -2.47
CA GLU A 63 -3.71 -13.60 -2.34
C GLU A 63 -3.06 -14.92 -2.78
N GLU A 64 -2.29 -14.90 -3.88
CA GLU A 64 -1.44 -16.05 -4.29
C GLU A 64 -0.04 -15.97 -3.66
N GLY A 65 0.36 -14.77 -3.23
CA GLY A 65 1.68 -14.48 -2.68
C GLY A 65 1.97 -12.97 -2.71
N CYS A 66 2.87 -12.48 -1.84
CA CYS A 66 3.19 -11.05 -1.77
C CYS A 66 4.69 -10.80 -1.63
N ASN A 67 5.19 -9.94 -2.52
CA ASN A 67 6.57 -9.43 -2.52
C ASN A 67 6.71 -8.11 -1.76
N CYS A 68 5.68 -7.70 -1.03
CA CYS A 68 5.65 -6.45 -0.28
C CYS A 68 6.81 -6.30 0.72
N PRO A 69 7.24 -7.36 1.47
CA PRO A 69 8.40 -7.27 2.37
C PRO A 69 9.74 -6.94 1.68
N THR A 70 9.87 -7.27 0.39
CA THR A 70 11.08 -6.97 -0.39
C THR A 70 10.96 -5.67 -1.18
N CYS A 71 9.79 -5.01 -1.17
CA CYS A 71 9.52 -3.79 -1.90
C CYS A 71 10.38 -2.62 -1.37
N PRO A 72 11.07 -1.87 -2.26
CA PRO A 72 11.86 -0.72 -1.87
C PRO A 72 11.06 0.32 -1.09
N ILE A 73 9.81 0.56 -1.50
CA ILE A 73 8.89 1.51 -0.83
C ILE A 73 8.65 1.08 0.61
N SER A 74 8.44 -0.22 0.84
CA SER A 74 8.19 -0.77 2.17
C SER A 74 9.33 -0.43 3.14
N LYS A 75 10.57 -0.58 2.68
CA LYS A 75 11.78 -0.27 3.46
C LYS A 75 12.00 1.23 3.61
N GLU A 76 11.74 1.99 2.56
CA GLU A 76 11.93 3.44 2.54
C GLU A 76 11.05 4.12 3.59
N VAL A 77 9.75 3.81 3.57
CA VAL A 77 8.71 4.50 4.36
C VAL A 77 8.34 3.75 5.64
N GLY A 78 8.93 2.58 5.88
CA GLY A 78 8.74 1.81 7.12
C GLY A 78 7.34 1.21 7.26
N LEU A 79 6.84 0.57 6.19
CA LEU A 79 5.58 -0.17 6.26
C LEU A 79 5.72 -1.40 7.14
N GLU A 80 4.72 -1.65 7.98
CA GLU A 80 4.67 -2.76 8.92
C GLU A 80 3.91 -3.97 8.35
N TYR A 81 2.95 -3.71 7.46
CA TYR A 81 2.02 -4.73 6.98
C TYR A 81 2.34 -5.21 5.56
N LYS A 82 1.52 -6.15 5.08
CA LYS A 82 1.62 -6.75 3.75
C LYS A 82 0.22 -7.02 3.19
N TYR A 83 0.17 -7.55 1.96
CA TYR A 83 -1.09 -7.84 1.25
C TYR A 83 -2.03 -6.63 1.13
N PHE A 84 -1.45 -5.45 0.88
CA PHE A 84 -2.22 -4.21 0.77
C PHE A 84 -3.28 -4.24 -0.34
N CYS A 85 -3.09 -5.06 -1.38
CA CYS A 85 -4.02 -5.23 -2.48
C CYS A 85 -5.39 -5.79 -2.06
N THR A 86 -5.47 -6.50 -0.93
CA THR A 86 -6.69 -7.16 -0.44
C THR A 86 -7.09 -6.64 0.94
N ARG A 87 -6.09 -6.43 1.83
CA ARG A 87 -6.30 -6.11 3.26
C ARG A 87 -6.29 -4.61 3.59
N GLY A 88 -6.28 -3.74 2.58
CA GLY A 88 -6.25 -2.28 2.77
C GLY A 88 -4.83 -1.71 2.86
N ASP A 89 -4.73 -0.39 2.81
CA ASP A 89 -3.46 0.33 2.90
C ASP A 89 -2.85 0.24 4.31
N GLU A 90 -1.62 0.73 4.45
CA GLU A 90 -0.90 0.71 5.72
C GLU A 90 -1.66 1.45 6.83
N LYS A 91 -2.31 2.56 6.51
CA LYS A 91 -3.12 3.30 7.48
C LYS A 91 -4.33 2.49 7.92
N GLY A 92 -5.03 1.84 6.98
CA GLY A 92 -6.16 0.97 7.28
C GLY A 92 -5.76 -0.19 8.19
N GLN A 93 -4.70 -0.92 7.83
CA GLN A 93 -4.25 -2.08 8.62
C GLN A 93 -3.74 -1.67 10.02
N ARG A 94 -3.02 -0.55 10.15
CA ARG A 94 -2.64 0.00 11.47
C ARG A 94 -3.86 0.32 12.33
N TYR A 95 -4.88 0.94 11.74
CA TYR A 95 -6.12 1.25 12.45
C TYR A 95 -6.83 -0.01 12.91
N GLU A 96 -7.04 -0.97 12.01
CA GLU A 96 -7.68 -2.24 12.32
C GLU A 96 -6.95 -3.00 13.42
N GLN A 97 -5.62 -3.05 13.39
CA GLN A 97 -4.82 -3.69 14.44
C GLN A 97 -4.84 -2.92 15.76
N SER A 98 -4.91 -1.58 15.74
CA SER A 98 -5.04 -0.80 16.97
C SER A 98 -6.40 -1.00 17.66
N VAL A 99 -7.46 -1.27 16.88
CA VAL A 99 -8.82 -1.46 17.38
C VAL A 99 -9.09 -2.93 17.76
N TRP A 100 -8.69 -3.86 16.88
CA TRP A 100 -9.02 -5.29 16.97
C TRP A 100 -7.83 -6.19 17.31
N GLY A 101 -6.59 -5.73 17.16
CA GLY A 101 -5.39 -6.54 17.43
C GLY A 101 -5.23 -6.92 18.90
N SER A 102 -5.83 -6.15 19.81
CA SER A 102 -5.94 -6.47 21.25
C SER A 102 -6.99 -7.53 21.57
N THR A 103 -7.88 -7.88 20.63
CA THR A 103 -9.00 -8.82 20.82
C THR A 103 -8.84 -10.16 20.09
N LEU A 104 -7.81 -10.30 19.25
CA LEU A 104 -7.52 -11.53 18.48
C LEU A 104 -6.20 -12.20 18.88
N SER A 105 -5.52 -11.68 19.91
CA SER A 105 -4.32 -12.27 20.50
C SER A 105 -4.68 -13.21 21.66
N GLU A 106 -5.50 -14.22 21.37
CA GLU A 106 -5.67 -15.44 22.19
C GLU A 106 -4.95 -16.63 21.56
#